data_AF-A0A2V6X0E1-F1
#
_entry.id   AF-A0A2V6X0E1-F1
#
_cell.length_a   1.000
_cell.length_b   1.000
_cell.length_c   1.000
_cell.angle_alpha   90.00
_cell.angle_beta   90.00
_cell.angle_gamma   90.00
#
_symmetry.space_group_name_H-M   'P 1'
#
loop_
_entity.id
_entity.type
_entity.pdbx_description
1 polymer ?
#
loop_
_entity_poly.entity_id
_entity_poly.type
_entity_poly.pdbx_seq_one_letter_code
_entity_poly.pdbx_strand_id
1 'polypeptide(L)'
;MPTPRAFTLGALLVLIASAASPAEGPAVAQQPSAVVDTAAVEPSGRTIAVPGDGDLQAALDAARPGDVVTLEPGGVYRGSFTLPKKSGSGWI
;
A
#
# COMPACT_ATOMS: atom_id res chain seq x y z
N MET A 1 65.31 -6.61 0.04
CA MET A 1 65.56 -5.33 -0.66
C MET A 1 65.30 -5.52 -2.14
N PRO A 2 64.29 -4.83 -2.67
CA PRO A 2 64.44 -4.03 -3.90
C PRO A 2 64.04 -2.56 -3.66
N THR A 3 64.62 -1.68 -4.47
CA THR A 3 64.71 -0.22 -4.37
C THR A 3 63.44 0.55 -4.77
N PRO A 4 63.18 1.75 -4.18
CA PRO A 4 62.14 2.67 -4.63
C PRO A 4 62.59 3.44 -5.88
N ARG A 5 61.76 3.47 -6.93
CA ARG A 5 62.04 4.26 -8.15
C ARG A 5 61.21 5.54 -8.14
N ALA A 6 61.92 6.64 -8.28
CA ALA A 6 61.50 8.02 -8.35
C ALA A 6 60.25 8.25 -9.22
N PHE A 7 59.31 9.02 -8.67
CA PHE A 7 58.15 9.56 -9.38
C PHE A 7 58.57 10.78 -10.20
N THR A 8 58.54 10.66 -11.53
CA THR A 8 58.66 11.78 -12.45
C THR A 8 57.36 12.59 -12.49
N LEU A 9 57.50 13.91 -12.40
CA LEU A 9 56.45 14.89 -12.63
C LEU A 9 55.80 14.69 -14.00
N GLY A 10 54.47 14.59 -14.02
CA GLY A 10 53.65 14.73 -15.20
C GLY A 10 52.39 15.49 -14.81
N ALA A 11 52.39 16.80 -15.02
CA ALA A 11 51.20 17.61 -14.87
C ALA A 11 50.17 17.14 -15.90
N LEU A 12 49.06 16.55 -15.45
CA LEU A 12 47.90 16.29 -16.28
C LEU A 12 46.74 17.11 -15.74
N LEU A 13 46.38 18.11 -16.52
CA LEU A 13 45.19 18.93 -16.42
C LEU A 13 43.95 18.01 -16.43
N VAL A 14 43.41 17.67 -15.27
CA VAL A 14 42.10 16.99 -15.21
C VAL A 14 41.02 18.06 -15.36
N LEU A 15 40.45 18.09 -16.56
CA LEU A 15 39.20 18.76 -16.88
C LEU A 15 38.15 18.41 -15.82
N ILE A 16 37.66 19.45 -15.14
CA ILE A 16 36.43 19.40 -14.37
C ILE A 16 35.28 19.00 -15.30
N ALA A 17 34.95 17.71 -15.32
CA ALA A 17 33.69 17.24 -15.89
C ALA A 17 32.56 17.78 -15.01
N SER A 18 31.94 18.86 -15.46
CA SER A 18 30.74 19.41 -14.84
C SER A 18 29.69 18.30 -14.75
N ALA A 19 29.36 17.88 -13.54
CA ALA A 19 28.27 16.95 -13.29
C ALA A 19 26.96 17.69 -13.63
N ALA A 20 26.46 17.49 -14.84
CA ALA A 20 25.12 17.91 -15.20
C ALA A 20 24.14 17.11 -14.33
N SER A 21 23.63 17.74 -13.27
CA SER A 21 22.46 17.25 -12.56
C SER A 21 21.35 16.98 -13.59
N PRO A 22 20.68 15.81 -13.59
CA PRO A 22 19.50 15.65 -14.41
C PRO A 22 18.49 16.69 -13.92
N ALA A 23 18.16 17.65 -14.78
CA ALA A 23 17.10 18.58 -14.51
C ALA A 23 15.81 17.77 -14.34
N GLU A 24 15.27 17.74 -13.12
CA GLU A 24 13.91 17.27 -12.85
C GLU A 24 12.94 18.25 -13.52
N GLY A 25 12.62 17.97 -14.78
CA GLY A 25 11.47 18.55 -15.45
C GLY A 25 10.17 18.13 -14.74
N PRO A 26 9.05 18.81 -15.00
CA PRO A 26 7.77 18.46 -14.38
C PRO A 26 7.46 16.98 -14.63
N ALA A 27 7.23 16.21 -13.56
CA ALA A 27 6.91 14.79 -13.64
C ALA A 27 5.67 14.59 -14.53
N VAL A 28 5.89 14.02 -15.72
CA VAL A 28 4.80 13.69 -16.64
C VAL A 28 3.94 12.60 -16.02
N ALA A 29 2.62 12.71 -16.16
CA ALA A 29 1.69 11.70 -15.63
C ALA A 29 2.01 10.33 -16.24
N GLN A 30 2.34 9.35 -15.40
CA GLN A 30 2.61 7.98 -15.84
C GLN A 30 1.34 7.15 -15.77
N GLN A 31 1.09 6.33 -16.79
CA GLN A 31 -0.06 5.42 -16.82
C GLN A 31 0.12 4.30 -15.78
N PRO A 32 -0.98 3.73 -15.23
CA PRO A 32 -0.91 2.62 -14.28
C PRO A 32 -0.06 1.48 -14.83
N SER A 33 0.92 1.05 -14.06
CA SER A 33 1.88 0.02 -14.49
C SER A 33 1.34 -1.40 -14.35
N ALA A 34 0.12 -1.57 -13.82
CA ALA A 34 -0.53 -2.85 -13.62
C ALA A 34 -2.04 -2.75 -13.83
N VAL A 35 -2.63 -3.84 -14.33
CA VAL A 35 -4.07 -4.04 -14.40
C VAL A 35 -4.48 -4.92 -13.22
N VAL A 36 -5.46 -4.47 -12.45
CA VAL A 36 -6.08 -5.25 -11.38
C VAL A 36 -7.42 -5.79 -11.85
N ASP A 37 -7.75 -7.01 -11.42
CA ASP A 37 -9.09 -7.53 -11.56
C ASP A 37 -9.99 -6.81 -10.55
N THR A 38 -11.01 -6.13 -11.06
CA THR A 38 -11.99 -5.39 -10.25
C THR A 38 -13.36 -6.06 -10.33
N ALA A 39 -13.42 -7.34 -10.72
CA ALA A 39 -14.68 -8.06 -10.75
C ALA A 39 -15.24 -8.16 -9.33
N ALA A 40 -16.53 -7.87 -9.18
CA ALA A 40 -17.20 -8.04 -7.90
C ALA A 40 -17.20 -9.53 -7.55
N VAL A 41 -16.63 -9.88 -6.40
CA VAL A 41 -16.75 -11.23 -5.84
C VAL A 41 -18.10 -11.32 -5.15
N GLU A 42 -18.96 -12.23 -5.62
CA GLU A 42 -20.22 -12.49 -4.93
C GLU A 42 -19.94 -13.04 -3.52
N PRO A 43 -20.64 -12.52 -2.50
CA PRO A 43 -20.51 -13.06 -1.16
C PRO A 43 -20.99 -14.50 -1.11
N SER A 44 -20.18 -15.36 -0.49
CA SER A 44 -20.49 -16.78 -0.31
C SER A 44 -21.24 -17.07 0.99
N GLY A 45 -21.34 -16.08 1.88
CA GLY A 45 -21.96 -16.15 3.18
C GLY A 45 -23.26 -15.35 3.27
N ARG A 46 -23.57 -14.91 4.49
CA ARG A 46 -24.82 -14.24 4.85
C ARG A 46 -24.65 -12.74 4.86
N THR A 47 -25.75 -12.02 4.66
CA THR A 47 -25.81 -10.58 4.88
C THR A 47 -26.25 -10.28 6.31
N ILE A 48 -25.43 -9.55 7.07
CA ILE A 48 -25.71 -9.08 8.43
C ILE A 48 -26.02 -7.58 8.34
N ALA A 49 -27.29 -7.21 8.48
CA ALA A 49 -27.71 -5.82 8.47
C ALA A 49 -27.55 -5.17 9.85
N VAL A 50 -26.84 -4.05 9.90
CA VAL A 50 -26.68 -3.22 11.10
C VAL A 50 -27.53 -1.96 10.90
N PRO A 51 -28.57 -1.74 11.73
CA PRO A 51 -29.33 -0.50 11.69
C PRO A 51 -28.48 0.68 12.16
N GLY A 52 -28.89 1.90 11.83
CA GLY A 52 -28.24 3.14 12.28
C GLY A 52 -28.13 3.19 13.80
N ASP A 53 -26.95 3.58 14.29
CA ASP A 53 -26.60 3.58 15.72
C ASP A 53 -26.69 2.18 16.38
N GLY A 54 -26.77 1.11 15.58
CA GLY A 54 -26.75 -0.26 16.03
C GLY A 54 -25.36 -0.74 16.46
N ASP A 55 -25.32 -1.96 16.98
CA ASP A 55 -24.09 -2.57 17.47
C ASP A 55 -23.26 -3.18 16.32
N LEU A 56 -22.38 -2.36 15.75
CA LEU A 56 -21.41 -2.80 14.74
C LEU A 56 -20.42 -3.82 15.31
N GLN A 57 -20.07 -3.76 16.60
CA GLN A 57 -19.14 -4.71 17.19
C GLN A 57 -19.77 -6.12 17.23
N ALA A 58 -21.03 -6.24 17.65
CA ALA A 58 -21.75 -7.51 17.62
C ALA A 58 -21.85 -8.11 16.22
N ALA A 59 -22.04 -7.27 15.18
CA ALA A 59 -22.04 -7.72 13.79
C ALA A 59 -20.67 -8.25 13.36
N LEU A 60 -19.58 -7.53 13.69
CA LEU A 60 -18.21 -7.98 13.43
C LEU A 60 -17.88 -9.26 14.21
N ASP A 61 -18.38 -9.43 15.43
CA ASP A 61 -18.17 -10.64 16.23
C ASP A 61 -18.89 -11.84 15.62
N ALA A 62 -20.11 -11.65 15.13
CA ALA A 62 -20.93 -12.70 14.51
C ALA A 62 -20.47 -13.08 13.09
N ALA A 63 -19.84 -12.15 12.35
CA ALA A 63 -19.43 -12.36 10.96
C ALA A 63 -18.46 -13.54 10.78
N ARG A 64 -18.67 -14.33 9.73
CA ARG A 64 -17.81 -15.44 9.30
C ARG A 64 -17.24 -15.14 7.92
N PRO A 65 -16.05 -15.66 7.55
CA PRO A 65 -15.52 -15.46 6.20
C PRO A 65 -16.55 -15.83 5.13
N GLY A 66 -16.77 -14.92 4.19
CA GLY A 66 -17.78 -14.97 3.15
C GLY A 66 -19.03 -14.12 3.44
N ASP A 67 -19.27 -13.75 4.69
CA ASP A 67 -20.40 -12.88 5.08
C ASP A 67 -20.19 -11.43 4.62
N VAL A 68 -21.27 -10.65 4.61
CA VAL A 68 -21.27 -9.21 4.31
C VAL A 68 -21.96 -8.47 5.43
N VAL A 69 -21.28 -7.49 6.02
CA VAL A 69 -21.89 -6.59 7.01
C VAL A 69 -22.41 -5.34 6.29
N THR A 70 -23.74 -5.19 6.18
CA THR A 70 -24.36 -4.02 5.54
C THR A 70 -24.79 -2.99 6.58
N LEU A 71 -24.34 -1.76 6.39
CA LEU A 71 -24.66 -0.65 7.28
C LEU A 71 -25.83 0.17 6.73
N GLU A 72 -26.72 0.62 7.61
CA GLU A 72 -27.79 1.54 7.21
C GLU A 72 -27.22 2.86 6.64
N PRO A 73 -27.73 3.34 5.49
CA PRO A 73 -27.33 4.63 4.94
C PRO A 73 -27.57 5.78 5.91
N GLY A 74 -26.54 6.59 6.14
CA GLY A 74 -26.62 7.72 7.09
C GLY A 74 -26.54 7.34 8.57
N GLY A 75 -26.42 6.04 8.89
CA GLY A 75 -26.17 5.58 10.25
C GLY A 75 -24.80 6.03 10.76
N VAL A 76 -24.73 6.40 12.04
CA VAL A 76 -23.48 6.78 12.70
C VAL A 76 -23.07 5.69 13.69
N TYR A 77 -21.89 5.12 13.50
CA TYR A 77 -21.35 4.07 14.37
C TYR A 77 -20.16 4.65 15.14
N ARG A 78 -20.32 4.87 16.45
CA ARG A 78 -19.32 5.54 17.30
C ARG A 78 -18.59 4.54 18.17
N GLY A 79 -17.27 4.66 18.22
CA GLY A 79 -16.43 3.86 19.13
C GLY A 79 -15.18 3.33 18.44
N SER A 80 -14.45 2.50 19.17
CA SER A 80 -13.37 1.68 18.60
C SER A 80 -13.96 0.35 18.16
N PHE A 81 -13.72 -0.05 16.91
CA PHE A 81 -14.18 -1.33 16.39
C PHE A 81 -12.98 -2.26 16.25
N THR A 82 -13.11 -3.46 16.78
CA THR A 82 -12.09 -4.51 16.64
C THR A 82 -12.66 -5.61 15.76
N LEU A 83 -11.96 -5.95 14.69
CA LEU A 83 -12.24 -7.16 13.94
C LEU A 83 -11.47 -8.32 14.60
N PRO A 84 -12.13 -9.19 15.40
CA PRO A 84 -11.43 -10.34 15.98
C PRO A 84 -10.94 -11.26 14.86
N LYS A 85 -9.84 -11.97 15.15
CA LYS A 85 -9.25 -12.91 14.19
C LYS A 85 -10.31 -13.94 13.75
N LYS A 86 -10.66 -13.92 12.47
CA LYS A 86 -11.51 -14.93 11.85
C LYS A 86 -10.68 -16.13 11.42
N SER A 87 -11.24 -17.32 11.56
CA SER A 87 -10.61 -18.57 11.08
C SER A 87 -10.75 -18.68 9.56
N GLY A 88 -9.67 -19.00 8.86
CA GLY A 88 -9.67 -19.11 7.39
C GLY A 88 -9.03 -17.89 6.72
N SER A 89 -9.07 -17.87 5.39
CA SER A 89 -8.43 -16.85 4.54
C SER A 89 -9.43 -16.01 3.73
N GLY A 90 -10.73 -16.13 4.02
CA GLY A 90 -11.79 -15.39 3.34
C GLY A 90 -12.03 -14.00 3.95
N TRP A 91 -12.74 -13.16 3.20
CA TRP A 91 -13.12 -11.79 3.56
C TRP A 91 -14.45 -11.74 4.32
N ILE A 92 -14.70 -10.65 5.04
CA ILE A 92 -16.01 -10.26 5.61
C ILE A 92 -16.25 -8.78 5.38
#